data_AF-A0A9W4TZ83-F1
#
_entry.id   AF-A0A9W4TZ83-F1
#
_cell.length_a   1.000
_cell.length_b   1.000
_cell.length_c   1.000
_cell.angle_alpha   90.00
_cell.angle_beta   90.00
_cell.angle_gamma   90.00
#
_symmetry.space_group_name_H-M   'P 1'
#
loop_
_entity.id
_entity.type
_entity.pdbx_description
1 polymer ?
#
loop_
_entity_poly.entity_id
_entity_poly.type
_entity_poly.pdbx_seq_one_letter_code
_entity_poly.pdbx_strand_id
1 'polypeptide(L)'
;MKAFTRLLKHVQSIKFVGGPHPTPKPHAAQAHPFAPNGLMPGQGSSSSSNSTPYHNPNSIKPKDGECFSRSELPERFRYKAIKDQEIDDIISGGAEVIY
;
A
#
# COMPACT_ATOMS: atom_id res chain seq x y z
N MET A 1 18.51 22.88 -42.38
CA MET A 1 17.04 23.06 -42.44
C MET A 1 16.37 21.79 -41.95
N LYS A 2 15.40 21.91 -41.03
CA LYS A 2 14.73 20.86 -40.20
C LYS A 2 15.42 20.70 -38.83
N ALA A 3 14.75 20.81 -37.68
CA ALA A 3 13.32 20.70 -37.38
C ALA A 3 12.90 21.61 -36.20
N PHE A 4 11.83 22.39 -36.38
CA PHE A 4 11.08 23.05 -35.31
C PHE A 4 9.64 22.54 -35.36
N THR A 5 9.43 21.28 -34.96
CA THR A 5 8.07 20.72 -34.92
C THR A 5 7.93 19.73 -33.76
N ARG A 6 7.78 20.23 -32.52
CA ARG A 6 7.06 19.46 -31.47
C ARG A 6 6.64 20.20 -30.19
N LEU A 7 6.54 21.53 -30.16
CA LEU A 7 6.05 22.24 -28.97
C LEU A 7 4.59 22.74 -29.12
N LEU A 8 3.67 21.86 -29.52
CA LEU A 8 2.23 22.20 -29.69
C LEU A 8 1.28 21.15 -29.08
N LYS A 9 1.74 20.31 -28.16
CA LYS A 9 0.91 19.21 -27.62
C LYS A 9 0.28 19.45 -26.25
N HIS A 10 0.68 20.47 -25.50
CA HIS A 10 0.13 20.72 -24.16
C HIS A 10 -0.69 22.00 -24.16
N VAL A 11 -1.92 21.92 -24.66
CA VAL A 11 -2.94 22.93 -24.38
C VAL A 11 -3.32 22.76 -22.91
N GLN A 12 -2.93 23.72 -22.06
CA GLN A 12 -3.27 23.68 -20.65
C GLN A 12 -4.80 23.77 -20.51
N SER A 13 -5.43 22.65 -20.15
CA SER A 13 -6.89 22.53 -20.03
C SER A 13 -7.45 23.32 -18.84
N ILE A 14 -6.61 23.70 -17.87
CA ILE A 14 -7.02 24.37 -16.65
C ILE A 14 -6.44 25.79 -16.64
N LYS A 15 -7.33 26.78 -16.71
CA LYS A 15 -7.00 28.19 -16.43
C LYS A 15 -7.23 28.44 -14.94
N PHE A 16 -6.17 28.60 -14.17
CA PHE A 16 -6.29 29.09 -12.79
C PHE A 16 -6.71 30.57 -12.87
N VAL A 17 -7.98 30.85 -12.61
CA VAL A 17 -8.50 32.21 -12.54
C VAL A 17 -8.42 32.66 -11.08
N GLY A 18 -7.71 33.75 -10.83
CA GLY A 18 -7.37 34.21 -9.48
C GLY A 18 -5.86 34.31 -9.33
N GLY A 19 -5.39 35.43 -8.79
CA GLY A 19 -3.98 35.64 -8.48
C GLY A 19 -3.46 34.63 -7.46
N PRO A 20 -2.18 34.71 -7.07
CA PRO A 20 -1.58 33.82 -6.09
C PRO A 20 -2.45 33.67 -4.86
N HIS A 21 -2.91 32.44 -4.58
CA HIS A 21 -3.67 32.17 -3.37
C HIS A 21 -2.74 32.36 -2.17
N PRO A 22 -3.19 32.98 -1.06
CA PRO A 22 -2.35 33.13 0.13
C PRO A 22 -1.87 31.75 0.58
N THR A 23 -0.57 31.53 0.48
CA THR A 23 0.05 30.33 1.03
C THR A 23 0.00 30.46 2.55
N PRO A 24 -0.60 29.50 3.27
CA PRO A 24 -0.61 29.53 4.72
C PRO A 24 0.84 29.61 5.21
N LYS A 25 1.08 30.46 6.22
CA LYS A 25 2.41 30.59 6.81
C LYS A 25 2.87 29.21 7.27
N PRO A 26 4.12 28.82 7.00
CA PRO A 26 4.65 27.56 7.50
C PRO A 26 4.55 27.59 9.02
N HIS A 27 3.78 26.66 9.59
CA HIS A 27 3.78 26.41 11.02
C HIS A 27 4.93 25.47 11.33
N ALA A 28 5.53 25.61 12.51
CA ALA A 28 6.47 24.61 13.00
C ALA A 28 5.76 23.25 13.03
N ALA A 29 6.47 22.17 12.71
CA ALA A 29 5.92 20.83 12.84
C ALA A 29 5.45 20.64 14.29
N GLN A 30 4.16 20.37 14.46
CA GLN A 30 3.52 20.14 15.76
C GLN A 30 2.99 18.71 15.79
N ALA A 31 2.89 18.14 16.99
CA ALA A 31 2.20 16.87 17.17
C ALA A 31 0.73 17.01 16.74
N HIS A 32 0.22 15.99 16.06
CA HIS A 32 -1.18 15.95 15.66
C HIS A 32 -2.07 15.93 16.92
N PRO A 33 -3.28 16.52 16.92
CA PRO A 33 -4.16 16.53 18.09
C PRO A 33 -4.50 15.14 18.65
N PHE A 34 -4.41 14.11 17.80
CA PHE A 34 -4.64 12.71 18.16
C PHE A 34 -3.35 11.88 18.24
N ALA A 35 -2.18 12.52 18.27
CA ALA A 35 -0.93 11.82 18.47
C ALA A 35 -0.89 11.22 19.89
N PRO A 36 -0.53 9.93 20.04
CA PRO A 36 -0.38 9.33 21.36
C PRO A 36 0.65 10.12 22.17
N ASN A 37 0.25 10.60 23.35
CA ASN A 37 1.05 11.42 24.25
C ASN A 37 1.63 12.72 23.64
N GLY A 38 1.05 13.21 22.53
CA GLY A 38 1.51 14.43 21.87
C GLY A 38 2.94 14.34 21.31
N LEU A 39 3.41 13.14 20.97
CA LEU A 39 4.76 12.93 20.45
C LEU A 39 4.83 13.18 18.93
N MET A 40 5.90 13.84 18.50
CA MET A 40 6.24 13.98 17.09
C MET A 40 7.07 12.78 16.61
N PRO A 41 6.86 12.29 15.38
CA PRO A 41 7.72 11.25 14.80
C PRO A 41 9.19 11.69 14.83
N GLY A 42 10.04 10.92 15.51
CA GLY A 42 11.49 11.18 15.62
C GLY A 42 11.97 11.92 16.88
N GLN A 43 11.06 12.45 17.73
CA GLN A 43 11.45 13.03 19.04
C GLN A 43 11.43 12.01 20.20
N GLY A 44 10.83 10.84 19.99
CA GLY A 44 11.11 9.68 20.84
C GLY A 44 12.47 9.11 20.46
N SER A 45 13.42 9.12 21.38
CA SER A 45 14.80 8.64 21.25
C SER A 45 15.03 7.67 20.09
N SER A 46 15.81 8.13 19.12
CA SER A 46 16.40 7.29 18.07
C SER A 46 17.45 6.35 18.67
N SER A 47 16.97 5.27 19.27
CA SER A 47 17.78 4.10 19.61
C SER A 47 16.92 2.83 19.49
N SER A 48 17.40 1.91 18.67
CA SER A 48 16.76 0.73 18.10
C SER A 48 16.44 -0.40 19.09
N SER A 49 15.71 -0.15 20.19
CA SER A 49 15.34 -1.25 21.10
C SER A 49 14.13 -1.03 22.02
N ASN A 50 13.60 0.20 22.14
CA ASN A 50 12.51 0.50 23.08
C ASN A 50 11.25 1.02 22.39
N SER A 51 10.90 0.50 21.21
CA SER A 51 9.50 0.58 20.77
C SER A 51 8.69 -0.22 21.78
N THR A 52 7.87 0.43 22.61
CA THR A 52 6.81 -0.29 23.33
C THR A 52 6.05 -1.07 22.27
N PRO A 53 6.08 -2.42 22.29
CA PRO A 53 5.40 -3.19 21.26
C PRO A 53 3.96 -2.75 21.28
N TYR A 54 3.47 -2.28 20.14
CA TYR A 54 2.07 -1.91 19.98
C TYR A 54 1.23 -3.11 20.40
N HIS A 55 0.61 -3.01 21.58
CA HIS A 55 -0.23 -4.05 22.12
C HIS A 55 -1.66 -3.75 21.68
N ASN A 56 -2.13 -4.50 20.69
CA ASN A 56 -3.55 -4.52 20.36
C ASN A 56 -4.28 -5.32 21.46
N PRO A 57 -5.17 -4.71 22.27
CA PRO A 57 -5.91 -5.44 23.30
C PRO A 57 -6.98 -6.37 22.69
N ASN A 58 -7.25 -6.25 21.40
CA ASN A 58 -8.20 -7.14 20.72
C ASN A 58 -7.59 -8.52 20.53
N SER A 59 -8.41 -9.54 20.76
CA SER A 59 -8.04 -10.93 20.49
C SER A 59 -7.62 -11.10 19.04
N ILE A 60 -6.41 -11.64 18.80
CA ILE A 60 -5.92 -12.07 17.48
C ILE A 60 -6.49 -13.45 17.13
N LYS A 61 -7.65 -13.83 17.67
CA LYS A 61 -8.34 -15.07 17.29
C LYS A 61 -9.43 -14.71 16.29
N PRO A 62 -9.68 -15.57 15.28
CA PRO A 62 -10.79 -15.32 14.38
C PRO A 62 -12.08 -15.50 15.16
N LYS A 63 -13.13 -14.76 14.79
CA LYS A 63 -14.46 -14.96 15.40
C LYS A 63 -15.09 -16.27 14.89
N ASP A 64 -16.21 -16.67 15.48
CA ASP A 64 -16.92 -17.88 15.06
C ASP A 64 -17.29 -17.80 13.57
N GLY A 65 -16.77 -18.75 12.78
CA GLY A 65 -16.96 -18.80 11.33
C GLY A 65 -15.93 -18.02 10.50
N GLU A 66 -15.00 -17.31 11.14
CA GLU A 66 -13.84 -16.71 10.48
C GLU A 66 -12.65 -17.68 10.55
N CYS A 67 -11.76 -17.59 9.58
CA CYS A 67 -10.52 -18.37 9.52
C CYS A 67 -9.37 -17.45 9.12
N PHE A 68 -8.17 -17.70 9.65
CA PHE A 68 -6.99 -16.92 9.25
C PHE A 68 -6.40 -17.43 7.96
N SER A 69 -6.41 -18.75 7.80
CA SER A 69 -5.83 -19.42 6.64
C SER A 69 -6.91 -20.07 5.81
N ARG A 70 -6.75 -20.03 4.49
CA ARG A 70 -7.61 -20.78 3.56
C ARG A 70 -7.55 -22.30 3.79
N SER A 71 -6.51 -22.80 4.45
CA SER A 71 -6.41 -24.23 4.82
C SER A 71 -7.45 -24.66 5.86
N GLU A 72 -7.96 -23.71 6.64
CA GLU A 72 -8.98 -23.92 7.67
C GLU A 72 -10.41 -23.85 7.07
N LEU A 73 -10.54 -23.42 5.81
CA LEU A 73 -11.82 -23.40 5.10
C LEU A 73 -12.25 -24.80 4.65
N PRO A 74 -13.55 -24.99 4.37
CA PRO A 74 -14.04 -26.19 3.69
C PRO A 74 -13.29 -26.47 2.39
N GLU A 75 -13.17 -27.74 2.04
CA GLU A 75 -12.35 -28.24 0.92
C GLU A 75 -12.60 -27.54 -0.42
N ARG A 76 -13.84 -27.11 -0.65
CA ARG A 76 -14.26 -26.38 -1.85
C ARG A 76 -13.55 -25.03 -2.04
N PHE A 77 -13.08 -24.41 -0.97
CA PHE A 77 -12.40 -23.11 -0.98
C PHE A 77 -10.87 -23.23 -0.86
N ARG A 78 -10.36 -24.43 -0.66
CA ARG A 78 -8.92 -24.71 -0.58
C ARG A 78 -8.32 -24.78 -1.99
N TYR A 79 -7.02 -24.50 -2.09
CA TYR A 79 -6.31 -24.75 -3.34
C TYR A 79 -6.31 -26.24 -3.65
N LYS A 80 -6.57 -26.57 -4.91
CA LYS A 80 -6.41 -27.95 -5.38
C LYS A 80 -4.92 -28.22 -5.58
N ALA A 81 -4.52 -29.47 -5.34
CA ALA A 81 -3.20 -29.92 -5.78
C ALA A 81 -3.13 -29.82 -7.31
N ILE A 82 -2.01 -29.30 -7.81
CA ILE A 82 -1.71 -29.30 -9.24
C ILE A 82 -1.64 -30.75 -9.70
N LYS A 83 -2.26 -31.08 -10.83
CA LYS A 83 -2.21 -32.45 -11.38
C LYS A 83 -0.81 -32.72 -11.92
N ASP A 84 -0.34 -33.96 -11.86
CA ASP A 84 1.01 -34.32 -12.35
C ASP A 84 1.24 -33.89 -13.82
N GLN A 85 0.21 -34.02 -14.67
CA GLN A 85 0.24 -33.56 -16.06
C GLN A 85 0.48 -32.04 -16.18
N GLU A 86 -0.17 -31.26 -15.33
CA GLU A 86 -0.02 -29.80 -15.32
C GLU A 86 1.36 -29.39 -14.78
N ILE A 87 1.93 -30.17 -13.85
CA ILE A 87 3.32 -30.01 -13.40
C ILE A 87 4.29 -30.23 -14.57
N ASP A 88 4.11 -31.29 -15.35
CA ASP A 88 4.95 -31.60 -16.52
C ASP A 88 4.84 -30.51 -17.61
N ASP A 89 3.64 -29.98 -17.85
CA ASP A 89 3.41 -28.87 -18.79
C ASP A 89 4.08 -27.56 -18.33
N ILE A 90 4.06 -27.27 -17.03
CA ILE A 90 4.75 -26.11 -16.44
C ILE A 90 6.27 -26.27 -16.59
N ILE A 91 6.81 -27.45 -16.25
CA ILE A 91 8.25 -27.72 -16.28
C ILE A 91 8.77 -27.74 -17.73
N SER A 92 7.98 -28.27 -18.67
CA SER A 92 8.33 -28.27 -20.10
C SER A 92 8.23 -26.88 -20.76
N GLY A 93 7.73 -25.88 -20.04
CA GLY A 93 7.63 -24.50 -20.51
C GLY A 93 6.44 -24.24 -21.44
N GLY A 94 5.46 -25.15 -21.47
CA GLY A 94 4.25 -25.04 -22.28
C GLY A 94 3.12 -24.22 -21.64
N ALA A 95 3.25 -23.86 -20.35
CA ALA A 95 2.24 -23.11 -19.61
C ALA A 95 2.54 -21.59 -19.62
N GLU A 96 1.59 -20.81 -20.13
CA GLU A 96 1.57 -19.34 -20.05
C GLU A 96 0.67 -18.90 -18.89
N VAL A 97 1.11 -17.91 -18.10
CA VAL A 97 0.24 -17.24 -17.13
C VAL A 97 -0.69 -16.30 -17.90
N ILE A 98 -1.98 -16.65 -17.97
CA ILE A 98 -3.02 -15.77 -18.53
C ILE A 98 -3.43 -14.78 -17.44
N TYR A 99 -3.20 -13.49 -17.70
CA TYR A 99 -3.57 -12.36 -16.83
C TYR A 99 -4.94 -11.79 -17.19
#